data_AF-A0A316LZH4-F1
#
_entry.id   AF-A0A316LZH4-F1
#
_cell.length_a   1.000
_cell.length_b   1.000
_cell.length_c   1.000
_cell.angle_alpha   90.00
_cell.angle_beta   90.00
_cell.angle_gamma   90.00
#
_symmetry.space_group_name_H-M   'P 1'
#
loop_
_entity.id
_entity.type
_entity.pdbx_description
1 polymer ?
#
loop_
_entity_poly.entity_id
_entity_poly.type
_entity_poly.pdbx_seq_one_letter_code
_entity_poly.pdbx_strand_id
1 'polypeptide(L)'
;TYLAWGVNNNGWWGEGEIKFYMDGDGEYPTICGTGTEDYFCGSYNFENQDTHRYETFTTPYAGLSYVGAPDGLYQANQRFGMYRWHITDPIRFESDLRVTIQALGWREGGRYLPLKDDIASVAYWYQTLPAAPFPPLPPKDELEIN
;
A
#
# COMPACT_ATOMS: atom_id res chain seq x y z
N THR A 1 -3.87 -7.49 5.13
CA THR A 1 -2.64 -6.70 4.91
C THR A 1 -2.83 -5.32 5.50
N TYR A 2 -1.81 -4.81 6.18
CA TYR A 2 -1.71 -3.41 6.58
C TYR A 2 -0.56 -2.76 5.81
N LEU A 3 -0.74 -1.51 5.39
CA LEU A 3 0.26 -0.72 4.68
C LEU A 3 0.40 0.64 5.37
N ALA A 4 1.62 1.00 5.72
CA ALA A 4 2.01 2.34 6.15
C ALA A 4 2.77 3.01 4.99
N TRP A 5 2.43 4.26 4.71
CA TRP A 5 3.00 5.01 3.60
C TRP A 5 3.37 6.43 4.02
N GLY A 6 4.66 6.76 3.98
CA GLY A 6 5.18 8.11 4.17
C GLY A 6 5.53 8.72 2.81
N VAL A 7 4.84 9.80 2.44
CA VAL A 7 4.99 10.41 1.11
C VAL A 7 6.12 11.44 1.13
N ASN A 8 7.03 11.34 0.16
CA ASN A 8 8.20 12.22 0.03
C ASN A 8 8.12 13.19 -1.15
N ASN A 9 7.02 13.16 -1.92
CA ASN A 9 6.82 14.00 -3.11
C ASN A 9 5.48 14.74 -3.04
N ASN A 10 5.41 15.89 -3.72
CA ASN A 10 4.15 16.59 -3.92
C ASN A 10 3.33 15.92 -5.02
N GLY A 11 2.01 16.07 -4.94
CA GLY A 11 1.07 15.50 -5.89
C GLY A 11 0.46 14.19 -5.39
N TRP A 12 -0.37 13.58 -6.24
CA TRP A 12 -1.00 12.31 -5.90
C TRP A 12 -0.01 11.16 -5.99
N TRP A 13 0.00 10.31 -4.97
CA TRP A 13 1.01 9.29 -4.74
C TRP A 13 0.47 7.85 -4.88
N GLY A 14 -0.85 7.69 -4.98
CA GLY A 14 -1.52 6.40 -4.86
C GLY A 14 -1.89 5.72 -6.19
N GLU A 15 -1.29 6.09 -7.32
CA GLU A 15 -1.58 5.47 -8.63
C GLU A 15 -0.98 4.05 -8.78
N GLY A 16 -0.15 3.63 -7.84
CA GLY A 16 0.59 2.39 -7.93
C GLY A 16 -0.30 1.15 -7.87
N GLU A 17 -0.13 0.26 -8.85
CA GLU A 17 -0.86 -0.99 -8.91
C GLU A 17 -0.33 -1.98 -7.85
N ILE A 18 -1.24 -2.64 -7.13
CA ILE A 18 -0.90 -3.90 -6.46
C ILE A 18 -0.99 -5.05 -7.46
N LYS A 19 -0.06 -5.99 -7.39
CA LYS A 19 0.04 -7.12 -8.32
C LYS A 19 0.24 -8.41 -7.54
N PHE A 20 -0.53 -9.43 -7.89
CA PHE A 20 -0.41 -10.78 -7.35
C PHE A 20 0.04 -11.70 -8.48
N TYR A 21 1.27 -12.19 -8.33
CA TYR A 21 1.87 -13.22 -9.17
C TYR A 21 1.65 -14.56 -8.45
N MET A 22 1.00 -15.49 -9.12
CA MET A 22 0.48 -16.70 -8.52
C MET A 22 0.95 -17.89 -9.34
N ASP A 23 1.29 -18.99 -8.67
CA ASP A 23 1.44 -20.32 -9.27
C ASP A 23 2.34 -20.38 -10.52
N GLY A 24 3.52 -19.75 -10.43
CA GLY A 24 4.52 -19.73 -11.49
C GLY A 24 4.49 -18.51 -12.42
N ASP A 25 3.65 -17.51 -12.14
CA ASP A 25 3.63 -16.24 -12.87
C ASP A 25 5.01 -15.57 -12.92
N GLY A 26 5.47 -15.24 -14.13
CA GLY A 26 6.75 -14.57 -14.38
C GLY A 26 6.61 -13.05 -14.51
N GLU A 27 6.54 -12.57 -15.76
CA GLU A 27 6.47 -11.14 -16.07
C GLU A 27 5.11 -10.51 -15.77
N TYR A 28 4.03 -11.26 -16.01
CA TYR A 28 2.66 -10.77 -15.89
C TYR A 28 1.96 -11.40 -14.68
N PRO A 29 1.27 -10.59 -13.85
CA PRO A 29 0.52 -11.11 -12.70
C PRO A 29 -0.86 -11.62 -13.12
N THR A 30 -1.36 -12.64 -12.43
CA THR A 30 -2.75 -13.10 -12.54
C THR A 30 -3.76 -12.04 -12.07
N ILE A 31 -3.43 -11.28 -11.02
CA ILE A 31 -4.27 -10.18 -10.53
C ILE A 31 -3.48 -8.88 -10.58
N CYS A 32 -4.00 -7.89 -11.31
CA CYS A 32 -3.45 -6.55 -11.41
C CYS A 32 -4.51 -5.54 -10.95
N GLY A 33 -4.20 -4.78 -9.90
CA GLY A 33 -5.02 -3.65 -9.46
C GLY A 33 -4.83 -2.42 -10.35
N THR A 34 -5.59 -1.37 -10.07
CA THR A 34 -5.62 -0.13 -10.85
C THR A 34 -4.97 1.06 -10.14
N GLY A 35 -4.90 1.00 -8.81
CA GLY A 35 -4.33 2.02 -7.96
C GLY A 35 -4.23 1.52 -6.52
N THR A 36 -3.45 2.21 -5.72
CA THR A 36 -3.26 1.90 -4.30
C THR A 36 -4.54 2.21 -3.54
N GLU A 37 -5.15 3.38 -3.77
CA GLU A 37 -6.44 3.73 -3.16
C GLU A 37 -7.54 2.74 -3.53
N ASP A 38 -7.59 2.35 -4.80
CA ASP A 38 -8.59 1.43 -5.32
C ASP A 38 -8.50 0.08 -4.62
N TYR A 39 -7.27 -0.42 -4.44
CA TYR A 39 -7.05 -1.68 -3.73
C TYR A 39 -7.52 -1.63 -2.28
N PHE A 40 -7.41 -0.48 -1.61
CA PHE A 40 -7.90 -0.29 -0.25
C PHE A 40 -9.37 0.16 -0.19
N CYS A 41 -10.12 0.01 -1.29
CA CYS A 41 -11.54 0.36 -1.41
C CYS A 41 -11.83 1.85 -1.20
N GLY A 42 -10.85 2.70 -1.50
CA GLY A 42 -11.04 4.13 -1.71
C GLY A 42 -11.41 4.44 -3.16
N SER A 43 -11.40 5.74 -3.47
CA SER A 43 -11.45 6.30 -4.83
C SER A 43 -11.12 7.78 -4.74
N TYR A 44 -10.84 8.43 -5.87
CA TYR A 44 -10.61 9.89 -5.95
C TYR A 44 -9.66 10.39 -4.86
N ASN A 45 -8.51 9.73 -4.73
CA ASN A 45 -7.43 10.12 -3.82
C ASN A 45 -7.77 10.05 -2.33
N PHE A 46 -8.86 9.38 -1.94
CA PHE A 46 -9.46 9.47 -0.60
C PHE A 46 -9.87 10.91 -0.21
N GLU A 47 -10.06 11.79 -1.19
CA GLU A 47 -10.42 13.19 -0.96
C GLU A 47 -11.92 13.32 -0.70
N ASN A 48 -12.25 13.98 0.41
CA ASN A 48 -13.59 14.50 0.63
C ASN A 48 -13.81 15.72 -0.27
N GLN A 49 -14.77 15.60 -1.19
CA GLN A 49 -15.04 16.57 -2.25
C GLN A 49 -15.56 17.93 -1.74
N ASP A 50 -16.10 18.00 -0.52
CA ASP A 50 -16.60 19.25 0.06
C ASP A 50 -15.51 20.03 0.80
N THR A 51 -14.63 19.31 1.50
CA THR A 51 -13.59 19.90 2.36
C THR A 51 -12.23 20.00 1.69
N HIS A 52 -12.04 19.28 0.58
CA HIS A 52 -10.77 19.15 -0.13
C HIS A 52 -9.64 18.66 0.78
N ARG A 53 -9.94 17.64 1.60
CA ARG A 53 -9.00 17.00 2.53
C ARG A 53 -9.12 15.49 2.42
N TYR A 54 -8.04 14.79 2.75
CA TYR A 54 -8.11 13.35 2.97
C TYR A 54 -9.14 13.01 4.05
N GLU A 55 -9.98 12.03 3.79
CA GLU A 55 -11.00 11.55 4.72
C GLU A 55 -10.73 10.09 5.10
N THR A 56 -10.58 9.85 6.39
CA THR A 56 -10.43 8.50 6.93
C THR A 56 -11.76 7.75 6.86
N PHE A 57 -11.68 6.45 6.67
CA PHE A 57 -12.85 5.58 6.77
C PHE A 57 -12.44 4.22 7.34
N THR A 58 -13.42 3.52 7.89
CA THR A 58 -13.22 2.21 8.50
C THR A 58 -14.41 1.32 8.22
N THR A 59 -14.15 0.08 7.82
CA THR A 59 -15.15 -0.96 7.59
C THR A 59 -14.65 -2.26 8.21
N PRO A 60 -15.44 -3.34 8.28
CA PRO A 60 -14.94 -4.61 8.81
C PRO A 60 -13.72 -5.18 8.05
N TYR A 61 -13.57 -4.86 6.76
CA TYR A 61 -12.58 -5.52 5.89
C TYR A 61 -11.59 -4.57 5.21
N ALA A 62 -11.85 -3.26 5.17
CA ALA A 62 -10.91 -2.30 4.59
C ALA A 62 -11.05 -0.91 5.22
N GLY A 63 -9.99 -0.10 5.13
CA GLY A 63 -10.05 1.28 5.60
C GLY A 63 -8.77 2.07 5.35
N LEU A 64 -8.93 3.39 5.23
CA LEU A 64 -7.88 4.37 5.47
C LEU A 64 -7.97 4.80 6.94
N SER A 65 -7.33 4.03 7.83
CA SER A 65 -7.45 4.19 9.28
C SER A 65 -6.65 5.35 9.85
N TYR A 66 -5.62 5.82 9.14
CA TYR A 66 -4.74 6.88 9.63
C TYR A 66 -4.34 7.82 8.49
N VAL A 67 -4.47 9.12 8.76
CA VAL A 67 -3.96 10.22 7.93
C VAL A 67 -3.19 11.15 8.87
N GLY A 68 -1.86 11.06 8.84
CA GLY A 68 -0.95 11.91 9.59
C GLY A 68 -0.63 13.16 8.78
N ALA A 69 -1.30 14.27 9.10
CA ALA A 69 -1.03 15.55 8.47
C ALA A 69 0.31 16.14 8.95
N PRO A 70 1.14 16.71 8.06
CA PRO A 70 2.36 17.38 8.46
C PRO A 70 2.06 18.65 9.27
N ASP A 71 2.92 18.96 10.24
CA ASP A 71 2.90 20.22 11.00
C ASP A 71 3.78 21.31 10.36
N GLY A 72 4.62 20.92 9.40
CA GLY A 72 5.52 21.81 8.67
C GLY A 72 6.78 22.25 9.44
N LEU A 73 6.98 21.77 10.68
CA LEU A 73 8.15 22.09 11.51
C LEU A 73 9.01 20.86 11.75
N TYR A 74 8.46 19.84 12.40
CA TYR A 74 9.17 18.60 12.74
C TYR A 74 8.53 17.37 12.10
N GLN A 75 7.27 17.48 11.67
CA GLN A 75 6.55 16.49 10.87
C GLN A 75 6.35 17.10 9.48
N ALA A 76 7.35 16.95 8.61
CA ALA A 76 7.33 17.57 7.29
C ALA A 76 6.49 16.79 6.26
N ASN A 77 6.24 15.50 6.51
CA ASN A 77 5.69 14.57 5.52
C ASN A 77 4.30 14.08 5.90
N GLN A 78 3.46 13.94 4.87
CA GLN A 78 2.15 13.30 5.00
C GLN A 78 2.32 11.78 5.14
N ARG A 79 1.60 11.18 6.08
CA ARG A 79 1.65 9.74 6.36
C ARG A 79 0.27 9.12 6.31
N PHE A 80 0.21 7.86 5.89
CA PHE A 80 -1.03 7.11 5.74
C PHE A 80 -0.91 5.73 6.37
N GLY A 81 -2.03 5.25 6.92
CA GLY A 81 -2.19 3.88 7.38
C GLY A 81 -3.48 3.31 6.82
N MET A 82 -3.37 2.20 6.12
CA MET A 82 -4.49 1.54 5.44
C MET A 82 -4.44 0.03 5.63
N TYR A 83 -5.62 -0.58 5.61
CA TYR A 83 -5.75 -2.02 5.77
C TYR A 83 -6.77 -2.61 4.81
N ARG A 84 -6.54 -3.86 4.43
CA ARG A 84 -7.51 -4.71 3.72
C ARG A 84 -7.37 -6.16 4.18
N TRP A 85 -8.48 -6.77 4.58
CA TRP A 85 -8.58 -8.14 5.08
C TRP A 85 -9.35 -8.98 4.07
N HIS A 86 -8.65 -9.90 3.40
CA HIS A 86 -9.25 -10.86 2.49
C HIS A 86 -9.91 -12.04 3.23
N ILE A 87 -10.92 -11.74 4.05
CA ILE A 87 -11.64 -12.74 4.85
C ILE A 87 -12.69 -13.46 3.99
N THR A 88 -13.51 -12.67 3.29
CA THR A 88 -14.59 -13.21 2.44
C THR A 88 -14.13 -13.46 1.00
N ASP A 89 -13.02 -12.84 0.60
CA ASP A 89 -12.42 -12.85 -0.73
C ASP A 89 -10.92 -13.26 -0.67
N PRO A 90 -10.55 -14.42 -0.08
CA PRO A 90 -9.15 -14.83 0.03
C PRO A 90 -8.50 -15.06 -1.34
N ILE A 91 -7.29 -14.53 -1.50
CA ILE A 91 -6.40 -14.81 -2.63
C ILE A 91 -5.73 -16.16 -2.39
N ARG A 92 -6.09 -17.17 -3.19
CA ARG A 92 -5.63 -18.56 -3.02
C ARG A 92 -4.55 -18.89 -4.05
N PHE A 93 -3.50 -19.56 -3.62
CA PHE A 93 -2.41 -20.05 -4.47
C PHE A 93 -2.14 -21.53 -4.14
N GLU A 94 -1.56 -22.26 -5.09
CA GLU A 94 -1.19 -23.67 -4.98
C GLU A 94 0.31 -23.87 -4.69
N SER A 95 1.20 -23.18 -5.43
CA SER A 95 2.65 -23.38 -5.33
C SER A 95 3.41 -22.18 -4.78
N ASP A 96 3.12 -20.98 -5.28
CA ASP A 96 3.85 -19.77 -4.91
C ASP A 96 2.98 -18.53 -5.06
N LEU A 97 3.30 -17.53 -4.23
CA LEU A 97 2.65 -16.24 -4.23
C LEU A 97 3.70 -15.14 -4.06
N ARG A 98 3.77 -14.22 -5.02
CA ARG A 98 4.52 -12.97 -4.90
C ARG A 98 3.56 -11.81 -5.05
N VAL A 99 3.52 -10.94 -4.04
CA VAL A 99 2.71 -9.72 -4.06
C VAL A 99 3.63 -8.52 -4.10
N THR A 100 3.36 -7.58 -4.99
CA THR A 100 4.12 -6.32 -5.10
C THR A 100 3.15 -5.15 -5.15
N ILE A 101 3.56 -4.00 -4.63
CA ILE A 101 2.86 -2.73 -4.84
C ILE A 101 3.83 -1.72 -5.42
N GLN A 102 3.38 -0.95 -6.41
CA GLN A 102 4.21 0.08 -7.01
C GLN A 102 4.15 1.36 -6.19
N ALA A 103 5.31 1.98 -5.94
CA ALA A 103 5.36 3.35 -5.45
C ALA A 103 5.27 4.29 -6.67
N LEU A 104 4.05 4.64 -7.08
CA LEU A 104 3.79 5.38 -8.32
C LEU A 104 2.76 6.48 -8.09
N GLY A 105 3.08 7.69 -8.52
CA GLY A 105 2.19 8.85 -8.44
C GLY A 105 2.15 9.64 -9.74
N TRP A 106 1.57 10.83 -9.68
CA TRP A 106 1.53 11.76 -10.79
C TRP A 106 2.64 12.81 -10.71
N ARG A 107 3.19 13.17 -11.87
CA ARG A 107 3.93 14.42 -12.09
C ARG A 107 3.30 15.24 -13.19
N GLU A 108 3.84 16.44 -13.36
CA GLU A 108 3.41 17.39 -14.38
C GLU A 108 3.29 16.78 -15.78
N GLY A 109 2.21 17.17 -16.47
CA GLY A 109 1.88 16.74 -17.82
C GLY A 109 1.17 15.39 -17.90
N GLY A 110 0.53 14.93 -16.81
CA GLY A 110 -0.23 13.67 -16.80
C GLY A 110 0.67 12.44 -16.96
N ARG A 111 1.89 12.50 -16.42
CA ARG A 111 2.88 11.42 -16.53
C ARG A 111 3.07 10.75 -15.19
N TYR A 112 3.39 9.47 -15.22
CA TYR A 112 3.74 8.74 -14.01
C TYR A 112 5.07 9.20 -13.41
N LEU A 113 5.12 9.19 -12.08
CA LEU A 113 6.28 9.45 -11.26
C LEU A 113 6.59 8.21 -10.42
N PRO A 114 7.67 7.48 -10.70
CA PRO A 114 8.21 6.51 -9.75
C PRO A 114 8.62 7.24 -8.46
N LEU A 115 7.99 6.86 -7.35
CA LEU A 115 8.17 7.51 -6.06
C LEU A 115 9.35 6.90 -5.29
N LYS A 116 9.83 7.66 -4.32
CA LYS A 116 10.85 7.24 -3.34
C LYS A 116 10.29 7.48 -1.95
N ASP A 117 9.19 6.79 -1.67
CA ASP A 117 8.42 6.94 -0.45
C ASP A 117 8.81 5.86 0.56
N ASP A 118 8.56 6.15 1.84
CA ASP A 118 8.84 5.22 2.93
C ASP A 118 7.63 4.32 3.14
N ILE A 119 7.75 3.04 2.77
CA ILE A 119 6.63 2.10 2.76
C ILE A 119 6.96 0.91 3.66
N ALA A 120 6.05 0.61 4.59
CA ALA A 120 6.11 -0.59 5.41
C ALA A 120 4.81 -1.38 5.29
N SER A 121 4.90 -2.71 5.31
CA SER A 121 3.73 -3.57 5.19
C SER A 121 3.78 -4.76 6.14
N VAL A 122 2.61 -5.24 6.53
CA VAL A 122 2.44 -6.53 7.20
C VAL A 122 1.41 -7.34 6.41
N ALA A 123 1.85 -8.49 5.91
CA ALA A 123 1.00 -9.46 5.23
C ALA A 123 0.62 -10.59 6.19
N TYR A 124 -0.60 -11.10 6.04
CA TYR A 124 -1.11 -12.24 6.79
C TYR A 124 -1.63 -13.26 5.78
N TRP A 125 -1.19 -14.50 5.91
CA TRP A 125 -1.62 -15.60 5.04
C TRP A 125 -1.57 -16.92 5.80
N TYR A 126 -2.17 -17.93 5.20
CA TYR A 126 -2.11 -19.32 5.65
C TYR A 126 -1.56 -20.16 4.52
N GLN A 127 -0.70 -21.12 4.87
CA GLN A 127 -0.17 -22.10 3.92
C GLN A 127 0.10 -23.43 4.63
N THR A 128 0.20 -24.50 3.86
CA THR A 128 0.74 -25.76 4.35
C THR A 128 2.24 -25.64 4.60
N LEU A 129 2.75 -26.39 5.59
CA LEU A 129 4.17 -26.42 5.93
C LEU A 129 4.94 -27.41 5.03
N PRO A 130 6.25 -27.19 4.80
CA PRO A 130 7.07 -26.09 5.35
C PRO A 130 6.90 -24.76 4.59
N ALA A 131 7.14 -23.65 5.29
CA ALA A 131 7.26 -22.34 4.67
C ALA A 131 8.70 -22.04 4.24
N ALA A 132 8.85 -21.15 3.26
CA ALA A 132 10.16 -20.57 2.96
C ALA A 132 10.70 -19.80 4.18
N PRO A 133 12.03 -19.77 4.40
CA PRO A 133 12.59 -18.98 5.49
C PRO A 133 12.31 -17.50 5.27
N PHE A 134 11.97 -16.80 6.35
CA PHE A 134 11.78 -15.35 6.32
C PHE A 134 13.11 -14.62 6.27
N PRO A 135 13.18 -13.46 5.58
CA PRO A 135 14.30 -12.56 5.74
C PRO A 135 14.40 -12.11 7.21
N PRO A 136 15.60 -11.75 7.70
CA PRO A 136 15.76 -11.21 9.03
C PRO A 136 15.00 -9.88 9.17
N LEU A 137 14.51 -9.60 10.38
CA LEU A 137 13.95 -8.30 10.68
C LEU A 137 15.07 -7.23 10.57
N PRO A 138 14.80 -6.08 9.93
CA PRO A 138 15.74 -4.97 9.93
C PRO A 138 16.09 -4.52 11.37
N PRO A 139 17.29 -3.97 11.59
CA PRO A 139 17.68 -3.42 12.88
C PRO A 139 16.79 -2.24 13.28
N LYS A 140 16.72 -1.97 14.59
CA LYS A 140 15.88 -0.90 15.17
C LYS A 140 15.99 0.44 14.44
N ASP A 141 17.21 0.85 14.10
CA ASP A 141 17.46 2.18 13.52
C ASP A 141 16.98 2.27 12.06
N GLU A 142 16.88 1.14 11.34
CA GLU A 142 16.26 1.08 10.01
C GLU A 142 14.73 1.03 10.08
N LEU A 143 14.17 0.65 11.24
CA LEU A 143 12.73 0.67 11.51
C LEU A 143 12.26 2.00 12.12
N GLU A 144 13.18 2.92 12.39
CA GLU A 144 12.86 4.22 12.95
C GLU A 144 12.05 5.05 11.95
N ILE A 145 11.00 5.67 12.46
CA ILE A 145 10.15 6.58 11.71
C ILE A 145 10.68 8.00 11.94
N ASN A 146 11.41 8.53 10.97
CA ASN A 146 11.97 9.89 10.98
C ASN A 146 11.08 10.89 10.23
#